data_AF-A0A2W4L876-F1
#
_entry.id   AF-A0A2W4L876-F1
#
_cell.length_a   1.000
_cell.length_b   1.000
_cell.length_c   1.000
_cell.angle_alpha   90.00
_cell.angle_beta   90.00
_cell.angle_gamma   90.00
#
_symmetry.space_group_name_H-M   'P 1'
#
loop_
_entity.id
_entity.type
_entity.pdbx_description
1 polymer ?
#
loop_
_entity_poly.entity_id
_entity_poly.type
_entity_poly.pdbx_seq_one_letter_code
_entity_poly.pdbx_strand_id
1 'polypeptide(L)'
;MSLVAQATGESRLAPEGEEATLRALLTRLLEVNRLAAQSLVAARIGLPSGEPMPGVLRAMGIRRIPIFWERRENPRVEIHVRLRRRRRLRSLAMEDA
;
A
#
# COMPACT_ATOMS: atom_id res chain seq x y z
N MET A 1 11.22 -20.46 -8.66
CA MET A 1 11.04 -19.16 -9.35
C MET A 1 10.03 -18.32 -8.58
N SER A 2 10.40 -17.12 -8.12
CA SER A 2 9.45 -16.18 -7.50
C SER A 2 9.06 -15.10 -8.49
N LEU A 3 7.77 -14.82 -8.65
CA LEU A 3 7.27 -13.78 -9.55
C LEU A 3 7.04 -12.49 -8.77
N VAL A 4 7.30 -11.34 -9.39
CA VAL A 4 6.89 -10.04 -8.85
C VAL A 4 5.58 -9.64 -9.53
N ALA A 5 4.62 -9.19 -8.73
CA ALA A 5 3.35 -8.66 -9.19
C ALA A 5 3.04 -7.34 -8.48
N GLN A 6 2.16 -6.55 -9.08
CA GLN A 6 1.79 -5.22 -8.61
C GLN A 6 0.30 -5.13 -8.32
N ALA A 7 -0.06 -4.39 -7.29
CA ALA A 7 -1.43 -4.00 -6.99
C ALA A 7 -1.48 -2.53 -6.54
N THR A 8 -2.59 -1.85 -6.81
CA THR A 8 -2.78 -0.45 -6.47
C THR A 8 -4.06 -0.27 -5.65
N GLY A 9 -3.99 0.56 -4.61
CA GLY A 9 -5.12 1.07 -3.86
C GLY A 9 -5.15 2.60 -3.95
N GLU A 10 -6.31 3.18 -4.16
CA GLU A 10 -6.50 4.64 -4.18
C GLU A 10 -7.76 4.99 -3.37
N SER A 11 -7.71 6.09 -2.63
CA SER A 11 -8.78 6.55 -1.75
C SER A 11 -8.81 8.07 -1.71
N ARG A 12 -9.95 8.64 -1.33
CA ARG A 12 -9.99 10.00 -0.76
C ARG A 12 -9.27 10.03 0.58
N LEU A 13 -8.81 11.21 0.98
CA LEU A 13 -8.26 11.43 2.31
C LEU A 13 -9.37 11.28 3.36
N ALA A 14 -9.18 10.34 4.28
CA ALA A 14 -10.11 10.11 5.38
C ALA A 14 -10.07 11.27 6.39
N PRO A 15 -11.16 11.56 7.11
CA PRO A 15 -11.20 12.58 8.16
C PRO A 15 -10.16 12.37 9.27
N GLU A 16 -9.79 11.11 9.53
CA GLU A 16 -8.78 10.71 10.52
C GLU A 16 -7.34 11.01 10.06
N GLY A 17 -7.17 11.49 8.82
CA GLY A 17 -5.92 11.97 8.28
C GLY A 17 -5.12 10.93 7.49
N GLU A 18 -3.91 11.34 7.09
CA GLU A 18 -3.08 10.59 6.15
C GLU A 18 -2.56 9.27 6.71
N GLU A 19 -2.19 9.21 7.99
CA GLU A 19 -1.72 7.96 8.61
C GLU A 19 -2.82 6.90 8.65
N ALA A 20 -4.03 7.29 9.03
CA ALA A 20 -5.20 6.41 9.06
C ALA A 20 -5.56 5.95 7.64
N THR A 21 -5.57 6.87 6.68
CA THR A 21 -5.84 6.57 5.26
C THR A 21 -4.81 5.60 4.69
N LEU A 22 -3.51 5.83 4.94
CA LEU A 22 -2.44 4.96 4.49
C LEU A 22 -2.57 3.56 5.09
N ARG A 23 -2.85 3.47 6.40
CA ARG A 23 -3.07 2.20 7.09
C ARG A 23 -4.25 1.45 6.49
N ALA A 24 -5.38 2.14 6.25
CA ALA A 24 -6.58 1.55 5.67
C ALA A 24 -6.31 1.01 4.26
N LEU A 25 -5.72 1.82 3.39
CA LEU A 25 -5.35 1.43 2.02
C LEU A 25 -4.46 0.20 2.00
N LEU A 26 -3.37 0.20 2.77
CA LEU A 26 -2.46 -0.95 2.84
C LEU A 26 -3.18 -2.19 3.37
N THR A 27 -3.95 -2.05 4.45
CA THR A 27 -4.64 -3.18 5.09
C THR A 27 -5.63 -3.82 4.12
N ARG A 28 -6.51 -3.02 3.51
CA ARG A 28 -7.51 -3.51 2.54
C ARG A 28 -6.87 -4.11 1.30
N LEU A 29 -5.82 -3.48 0.77
CA LEU A 29 -5.13 -3.98 -0.42
C LEU A 29 -4.45 -5.34 -0.16
N LEU A 30 -3.91 -5.56 1.03
CA LEU A 30 -3.36 -6.85 1.44
C LEU A 30 -4.45 -7.90 1.67
N GLU A 31 -5.53 -7.55 2.38
CA GLU A 31 -6.67 -8.42 2.66
C GLU A 31 -7.33 -8.93 1.37
N VAL A 32 -7.70 -8.02 0.47
CA VAL A 32 -8.40 -8.37 -0.77
C VAL A 32 -7.53 -9.25 -1.67
N ASN A 33 -6.21 -9.12 -1.58
CA ASN A 33 -5.29 -9.97 -2.34
C ASN A 33 -4.82 -11.21 -1.56
N ARG A 34 -5.27 -11.40 -0.30
CA ARG A 34 -4.77 -12.44 0.61
C ARG A 34 -3.24 -12.47 0.61
N LEU A 35 -2.63 -11.31 0.86
CA LEU A 35 -1.19 -11.09 0.91
C LEU A 35 -0.75 -10.90 2.36
N ALA A 36 0.42 -11.42 2.68
CA ALA A 36 1.06 -11.12 3.96
C ALA A 36 1.99 -9.92 3.81
N ALA A 37 2.16 -9.11 4.86
CA ALA A 37 3.01 -7.92 4.84
C ALA A 37 4.46 -8.23 4.39
N GLN A 38 5.00 -9.38 4.80
CA GLN A 38 6.32 -9.86 4.41
C GLN A 38 6.47 -10.23 2.92
N SER A 39 5.37 -10.28 2.16
CA SER A 39 5.44 -10.51 0.71
C SER A 39 5.80 -9.25 -0.07
N LEU A 40 5.73 -8.07 0.55
CA LEU A 40 6.06 -6.79 -0.08
C LEU A 40 7.56 -6.72 -0.32
N VAL A 41 7.93 -6.25 -1.49
CA VAL A 41 9.34 -6.07 -1.91
C VAL A 41 9.66 -4.63 -2.26
N ALA A 42 8.65 -3.83 -2.61
CA ALA A 42 8.75 -2.38 -2.80
C ALA A 42 7.35 -1.75 -2.68
N ALA A 43 7.30 -0.44 -2.45
CA ALA A 43 6.06 0.33 -2.52
C ALA A 43 6.29 1.74 -3.08
N ARG A 44 5.26 2.28 -3.72
CA ARG A 44 5.13 3.70 -4.05
C ARG A 44 3.89 4.24 -3.33
N ILE A 45 4.06 5.31 -2.56
CA ILE A 45 3.03 5.86 -1.69
C ILE A 45 2.89 7.35 -2.01
N GLY A 46 1.70 7.74 -2.46
CA GLY A 46 1.31 9.12 -2.68
C GLY A 46 0.35 9.59 -1.60
N LEU A 47 0.67 10.70 -0.94
CA LEU A 47 -0.16 11.35 0.07
C LEU A 47 -0.23 12.88 -0.18
N PRO A 48 -1.26 13.59 0.30
CA PRO A 48 -1.40 15.04 0.11
C PRO A 48 -0.21 15.88 0.57
N SER A 49 0.42 15.51 1.68
CA SER A 49 1.66 16.11 2.20
C SER A 49 2.89 15.69 1.39
N GLY A 50 2.92 14.44 0.91
CA GLY A 50 4.10 13.80 0.36
C GLY A 50 5.13 13.39 1.42
N GLU A 51 4.84 13.59 2.70
CA GLU A 51 5.77 13.31 3.79
C GLU A 51 5.91 11.80 4.07
N PRO A 52 7.13 11.29 4.30
CA PRO A 52 7.32 9.89 4.65
C PRO A 52 6.68 9.49 5.99
N MET A 53 5.88 8.42 5.98
CA MET A 53 5.23 7.86 7.18
C MET A 53 5.70 6.43 7.50
N PRO A 54 7.00 6.20 7.76
CA PRO A 54 7.54 4.86 7.99
C PRO A 54 7.00 4.22 9.27
N GLY A 55 6.46 5.00 10.22
CA GLY A 55 5.82 4.50 11.43
C GLY A 55 4.64 3.57 11.15
N VAL A 56 3.77 3.95 10.20
CA VAL A 56 2.60 3.17 9.79
C VAL A 56 3.02 1.80 9.25
N LEU A 57 4.01 1.78 8.35
CA LEU A 57 4.53 0.55 7.74
C LEU A 57 5.18 -0.37 8.79
N ARG A 58 6.00 0.20 9.70
CA ARG A 58 6.63 -0.57 10.79
C ARG A 58 5.60 -1.21 11.72
N ALA A 59 4.52 -0.50 12.03
CA ALA A 59 3.42 -1.02 12.85
C ALA A 59 2.68 -2.18 12.16
N MET A 60 2.67 -2.23 10.83
CA MET A 60 2.14 -3.34 10.03
C MET A 60 3.14 -4.49 9.81
N GLY A 61 4.33 -4.43 10.42
CA GLY A 61 5.38 -5.42 10.23
C GLY A 61 6.11 -5.31 8.89
N ILE A 62 5.85 -4.26 8.10
CA ILE A 62 6.55 -3.98 6.83
C ILE A 62 7.86 -3.27 7.15
N ARG A 63 8.98 -3.93 6.86
CA ARG A 63 10.32 -3.43 7.21
C ARG A 63 11.30 -3.72 6.09
N ARG A 64 12.32 -2.86 5.94
CA ARG A 64 13.47 -3.07 5.05
C ARG A 64 13.10 -3.29 3.57
N ILE A 65 12.11 -2.56 3.08
CA ILE A 65 11.79 -2.49 1.65
C ILE A 65 12.05 -1.07 1.14
N PRO A 66 12.46 -0.88 -0.13
CA PRO A 66 12.46 0.43 -0.76
C PRO A 66 11.05 0.99 -0.86
N ILE A 67 10.89 2.28 -0.54
CA ILE A 67 9.61 2.98 -0.60
C ILE A 67 9.84 4.34 -1.25
N PHE A 68 9.12 4.60 -2.34
CA PHE A 68 9.07 5.90 -2.98
C PHE A 68 7.87 6.69 -2.46
N TRP A 69 8.11 7.89 -1.94
CA TRP A 69 7.08 8.79 -1.43
C TRP A 69 6.86 9.93 -2.42
N GLU A 70 5.61 10.28 -2.67
CA GLU A 70 5.25 11.40 -3.54
C GLU A 70 4.09 12.21 -3.00
N ARG A 71 4.02 13.47 -3.41
CA ARG A 71 2.88 14.33 -3.14
C ARG A 71 1.74 14.02 -4.11
N ARG A 72 0.53 13.80 -3.61
CA ARG A 72 -0.65 13.45 -4.42
C ARG A 72 -1.93 13.91 -3.75
N GLU A 73 -2.83 14.56 -4.50
CA GLU A 73 -4.11 15.04 -3.97
C GLU A 73 -4.96 13.91 -3.38
N ASN A 74 -5.10 12.80 -4.11
CA ASN A 74 -5.76 11.61 -3.62
C ASN A 74 -4.71 10.59 -3.13
N PRO A 75 -4.79 10.13 -1.87
CA PRO A 75 -3.98 9.05 -1.35
C PRO A 75 -3.97 7.82 -2.25
N ARG A 76 -2.78 7.36 -2.61
CA ARG A 76 -2.59 6.17 -3.44
C ARG A 76 -1.42 5.34 -2.95
N VAL A 77 -1.61 4.03 -2.92
CA VAL A 77 -0.57 3.06 -2.59
C VAL A 77 -0.44 2.09 -3.76
N GLU A 78 0.78 1.94 -4.25
CA GLU A 78 1.16 0.87 -5.16
C GLU A 78 2.13 -0.06 -4.43
N ILE A 79 1.80 -1.35 -4.37
CA ILE A 79 2.65 -2.38 -3.76
C ILE A 79 3.20 -3.30 -4.84
N HIS A 80 4.48 -3.63 -4.72
CA HIS A 80 5.09 -4.73 -5.44
C HIS A 80 5.31 -5.89 -4.48
N VAL A 81 4.83 -7.07 -4.85
CA VAL A 81 4.85 -8.26 -4.00
C VAL A 81 5.45 -9.47 -4.69
N ARG A 82 6.12 -10.30 -3.90
CA ARG A 82 6.64 -11.60 -4.32
C ARG A 82 5.58 -12.68 -4.18
N LEU A 83 5.24 -13.33 -5.28
CA LEU A 83 4.26 -14.41 -5.35
C LEU A 83 4.93 -15.77 -5.55
N ARG A 84 4.38 -16.80 -4.88
CA ARG A 84 4.79 -18.21 -5.07
C ARG A 84 4.17 -18.85 -6.30
N ARG A 85 3.00 -18.37 -6.73
CA ARG A 85 2.26 -18.85 -7.91
C ARG A 85 1.74 -17.66 -8.69
N ARG A 86 1.73 -17.77 -10.02
CA ARG A 86 1.18 -16.72 -10.89
C ARG A 86 -0.31 -16.57 -10.61
N ARG A 87 -0.72 -15.36 -10.22
CA ARG A 87 -2.12 -14.98 -10.09
C ARG A 87 -2.28 -13.50 -10.39
N ARG A 88 -3.48 -13.11 -10.80
CA ARG A 88 -3.84 -11.71 -10.98
C ARG A 88 -4.10 -11.09 -9.60
N LEU A 89 -3.53 -9.92 -9.35
CA LEU A 89 -3.87 -9.12 -8.18
C LEU A 89 -5.04 -8.18 -8.51
N ARG A 90 -5.81 -7.86 -7.49
CA ARG A 90 -6.94 -6.94 -7.54
C ARG A 90 -6.48 -5.56 -7.10
N SER A 91 -6.85 -4.55 -7.88
CA SER A 91 -6.70 -3.15 -7.50
C SER A 91 -7.93 -2.69 -6.71
N LEU A 92 -7.76 -1.68 -5.88
CA LEU A 92 -8.78 -1.16 -4.97
C LEU A 92 -9.01 0.33 -5.24
N ALA A 93 -10.27 0.72 -5.40
CA ALA A 93 -10.70 2.11 -5.27
C ALA A 93 -11.60 2.18 -4.03
N MET A 94 -11.22 2.98 -3.03
CA MET A 94 -12.02 3.23 -1.85
C MET A 94 -12.73 4.57 -2.03
N GLU A 95 -14.06 4.54 -2.09
CA GLU A 95 -14.85 5.75 -2.31
C GLU A 95 -15.08 6.53 -1.02
N ASP A 96 -15.15 5.81 0.12
CA ASP A 96 -15.31 6.37 1.45
C ASP A 96 -14.47 5.55 2.45
N ALA A 97 -13.52 6.22 3.11
CA ALA A 97 -12.86 5.76 4.32
C ALA A 97 -13.33 6.65 5.47
#